data_AF-A0A965JUY7-F1
#
_entry.id   AF-A0A965JUY7-F1
#
_cell.length_a   1.000
_cell.length_b   1.000
_cell.length_c   1.000
_cell.angle_alpha   90.00
_cell.angle_beta   90.00
_cell.angle_gamma   90.00
#
_symmetry.space_group_name_H-M   'P 1'
#
loop_
_entity.id
_entity.type
_entity.pdbx_description
1 polymer ?
#
loop_
_entity_poly.entity_id
_entity_poly.type
_entity_poly.pdbx_seq_one_letter_code
_entity_poly.pdbx_strand_id
1 'polypeptide(L)'
;VQSVTSIYNYYKHFGHETEVMGASFRNVSQIVELAGCDLLTISPDLLAKLAASHEPVTRKLDVAAAKAAHIEPLRLDEKTFRFLFNEDAMATEKTAEGIRKFAVDIVKLEQVITSHLK
;
A
#
# COMPACT_ATOMS: atom_id res chain seq x y z
N VAL A 1 -0.53 -6.15 -5.00
CA VAL A 1 -0.70 -5.69 -6.40
C VAL A 1 -2.17 -5.41 -6.69
N GLN A 2 -3.03 -6.41 -6.81
CA GLN A 2 -4.46 -6.23 -7.12
C GLN A 2 -5.18 -5.17 -6.25
N SER A 3 -5.02 -5.25 -4.92
CA SER A 3 -5.60 -4.25 -4.00
C SER A 3 -5.16 -2.82 -4.32
N VAL A 4 -3.86 -2.57 -4.54
CA VAL A 4 -3.34 -1.24 -4.88
C VAL A 4 -3.83 -0.78 -6.26
N THR A 5 -3.90 -1.68 -7.24
CA THR A 5 -4.48 -1.39 -8.57
C THR A 5 -5.93 -0.94 -8.46
N SER A 6 -6.76 -1.64 -7.68
CA SER A 6 -8.17 -1.27 -7.46
C SER A 6 -8.30 0.09 -6.77
N ILE A 7 -7.48 0.35 -5.74
CA ILE A 7 -7.47 1.64 -5.02
C ILE A 7 -7.04 2.78 -5.94
N TYR A 8 -5.94 2.60 -6.69
CA TYR A 8 -5.47 3.56 -7.67
C TYR A 8 -6.55 3.90 -8.69
N ASN A 9 -7.16 2.88 -9.29
CA ASN A 9 -8.21 3.07 -10.29
C ASN A 9 -9.41 3.82 -9.71
N TYR A 10 -9.88 3.46 -8.51
CA TYR A 10 -10.96 4.17 -7.82
C TYR A 10 -10.62 5.64 -7.61
N TYR A 11 -9.42 5.94 -7.09
CA TYR A 11 -9.00 7.30 -6.80
C TYR A 11 -8.90 8.16 -8.06
N LYS A 12 -8.27 7.63 -9.12
CA LYS A 12 -8.12 8.36 -10.39
C LYS A 12 -9.44 8.49 -11.14
N HIS A 13 -10.34 7.50 -11.04
CA HIS A 13 -11.67 7.54 -11.62
C HIS A 13 -12.50 8.69 -11.05
N PHE A 14 -12.58 8.80 -9.72
CA PHE A 14 -13.36 9.85 -9.04
C PHE A 14 -12.61 11.17 -8.83
N GLY A 15 -11.36 11.27 -9.30
CA GLY A 15 -10.56 12.50 -9.19
C GLY A 15 -10.15 12.85 -7.76
N HIS A 16 -9.97 11.85 -6.89
CA HIS A 16 -9.45 12.07 -5.54
C HIS A 16 -7.98 12.53 -5.59
N GLU A 17 -7.66 13.57 -4.83
CA GLU A 17 -6.31 14.18 -4.82
C GLU A 17 -5.30 13.43 -3.96
N THR A 18 -5.76 12.58 -3.05
CA THR A 18 -4.90 11.75 -2.20
C THR A 18 -3.96 10.89 -3.04
N GLU A 19 -2.67 10.99 -2.78
CA GLU A 19 -1.63 10.20 -3.47
C GLU A 19 -1.72 8.73 -3.08
N VAL A 20 -1.62 7.85 -4.08
CA VAL A 20 -1.56 6.40 -3.86
C VAL A 20 -0.10 5.97 -3.86
N MET A 21 0.41 5.63 -2.67
CA MET A 21 1.77 5.12 -2.49
C MET A 21 1.78 3.61 -2.20
N GLY A 22 2.23 2.79 -3.16
CA GLY A 22 2.44 1.36 -2.93
C GLY A 22 3.58 1.10 -1.95
N ALA A 23 3.40 0.17 -1.02
CA ALA A 23 4.35 -0.11 0.06
C ALA A 23 4.45 -1.62 0.38
N SER A 24 5.46 -2.00 1.16
CA SER A 24 5.65 -3.36 1.71
C SER A 24 5.81 -4.46 0.64
N PHE A 25 6.66 -4.20 -0.35
CA PHE A 25 6.98 -5.15 -1.41
C PHE A 25 7.78 -6.35 -0.89
N ARG A 26 7.51 -7.54 -1.46
CA ARG A 26 8.25 -8.77 -1.17
C ARG A 26 9.26 -9.11 -2.26
N ASN A 27 9.07 -8.60 -3.47
CA ASN A 27 9.94 -8.86 -4.61
C ASN A 27 9.79 -7.75 -5.66
N VAL A 28 10.68 -7.78 -6.66
CA VAL A 28 10.74 -6.80 -7.75
C VAL A 28 9.49 -6.88 -8.66
N SER A 29 8.94 -8.07 -8.92
CA SER A 29 7.80 -8.20 -9.81
C SER A 29 6.56 -7.48 -9.29
N GLN A 30 6.32 -7.49 -7.97
CA GLN A 30 5.22 -6.72 -7.37
C GLN A 30 5.36 -5.20 -7.57
N ILE A 31 6.59 -4.69 -7.64
CA ILE A 31 6.89 -3.26 -7.88
C ILE A 31 6.60 -2.93 -9.35
N VAL A 32 7.15 -3.75 -10.27
CA VAL A 32 6.99 -3.57 -11.72
C VAL A 32 5.51 -3.68 -12.12
N GLU A 33 4.74 -4.57 -11.48
CA GLU A 33 3.29 -4.66 -11.72
C GLU A 33 2.48 -3.43 -11.26
N LEU A 34 3.10 -2.51 -10.52
CA LEU A 34 2.52 -1.22 -10.14
C LEU A 34 3.21 -0.03 -10.83
N ALA A 35 4.01 -0.27 -11.87
CA ALA A 35 4.63 0.82 -12.63
C ALA A 35 3.57 1.81 -13.16
N GLY A 36 3.72 3.09 -12.83
CA GLY A 36 2.73 4.14 -13.12
C GLY A 36 1.81 4.52 -11.96
N CYS A 37 1.95 3.87 -10.79
CA CYS A 37 1.41 4.37 -9.52
C CYS A 37 2.01 5.75 -9.20
N ASP A 38 1.35 6.55 -8.36
CA ASP A 38 1.82 7.90 -8.03
C ASP A 38 3.18 7.84 -7.33
N LEU A 39 3.28 7.00 -6.31
CA LEU A 39 4.48 6.80 -5.51
C LEU A 39 4.67 5.31 -5.19
N LEU A 40 5.91 4.89 -4.96
CA LEU A 40 6.25 3.56 -4.47
C LEU A 40 7.36 3.69 -3.43
N THR A 41 7.11 3.23 -2.20
CA THR A 41 8.15 3.15 -1.16
C THR A 41 8.76 1.75 -1.15
N ILE A 42 10.06 1.67 -1.41
CA ILE A 42 10.76 0.43 -1.74
C ILE A 42 11.96 0.28 -0.81
N SER A 43 12.16 -0.92 -0.26
CA SER A 43 13.31 -1.19 0.61
C SER A 43 14.65 -1.08 -0.14
N PRO A 44 15.76 -0.74 0.53
CA PRO A 44 17.07 -0.63 -0.11
C PRO A 44 17.48 -1.89 -0.90
N ASP A 45 17.21 -3.08 -0.36
CA ASP A 45 17.53 -4.34 -1.02
C ASP A 45 16.79 -4.53 -2.35
N LEU A 46 15.53 -4.10 -2.42
CA LEU A 46 14.74 -4.20 -3.65
C LEU A 46 15.10 -3.09 -4.64
N LEU A 47 15.47 -1.89 -4.15
CA LEU A 47 16.03 -0.83 -4.99
C LEU A 47 17.34 -1.26 -5.66
N ALA A 48 18.23 -1.93 -4.93
CA ALA A 48 19.48 -2.46 -5.48
C ALA A 48 19.21 -3.49 -6.59
N LYS A 49 18.25 -4.40 -6.39
CA LYS A 49 17.84 -5.38 -7.42
C LYS A 49 17.23 -4.72 -8.66
N LEU A 50 16.42 -3.66 -8.48
CA LEU A 50 15.88 -2.89 -9.58
C LEU A 50 16.98 -2.18 -10.37
N ALA A 51 17.93 -1.54 -9.67
CA ALA A 51 19.04 -0.82 -10.29
C ALA A 51 19.97 -1.75 -11.10
N ALA A 52 20.12 -3.01 -10.67
CA ALA A 52 20.90 -4.02 -11.38
C ALA A 52 20.15 -4.71 -12.55
N SER A 53 18.85 -4.46 -12.70
CA SER A 53 18.05 -5.07 -13.77
C SER A 53 18.11 -4.24 -15.05
N HIS A 54 18.13 -4.92 -16.19
CA HIS A 54 17.99 -4.33 -17.52
C HIS A 54 16.69 -4.75 -18.23
N GLU A 55 15.79 -5.42 -17.51
CA GLU A 55 14.50 -5.80 -18.06
C GLU A 55 13.63 -4.56 -18.32
N PRO A 56 12.87 -4.54 -19.43
CA PRO A 56 12.00 -3.42 -19.74
C PRO A 56 10.86 -3.31 -18.70
N VAL A 57 10.62 -2.09 -18.23
CA VAL A 57 9.49 -1.77 -17.34
C VAL A 57 8.38 -1.13 -18.16
N THR A 58 7.28 -1.85 -18.33
CA THR A 58 6.07 -1.33 -18.99
C THR A 58 5.16 -0.67 -17.96
N ARG A 59 4.58 0.49 -18.29
CA ARG A 59 3.54 1.11 -17.47
C ARG A 59 2.33 0.18 -17.33
N LYS A 60 1.86 -0.03 -16.10
CA LYS A 60 0.71 -0.87 -15.75
C LYS A 60 -0.49 -0.07 -15.25
N LEU A 61 -0.25 1.03 -14.55
CA LEU A 61 -1.28 1.91 -14.02
C LEU A 61 -1.30 3.22 -14.81
N ASP A 62 -2.47 3.60 -15.31
CA ASP A 62 -2.67 4.79 -16.15
C ASP A 62 -3.93 5.56 -15.76
N VAL A 63 -3.80 6.89 -15.70
CA VAL A 63 -4.88 7.79 -15.26
C VAL A 63 -6.02 7.83 -16.27
N ALA A 64 -5.73 7.85 -17.57
CA ALA A 64 -6.77 7.91 -18.60
C ALA A 64 -7.58 6.61 -18.61
N ALA A 65 -6.91 5.47 -18.50
CA ALA A 65 -7.55 4.16 -18.35
C ALA A 65 -8.44 4.09 -17.09
N ALA A 66 -7.95 4.58 -15.94
CA ALA A 66 -8.72 4.60 -14.71
C ALA A 66 -9.98 5.50 -14.81
N LYS A 67 -9.86 6.67 -15.45
CA LYS A 67 -11.01 7.57 -15.70
C LYS A 67 -12.07 6.95 -16.61
N ALA A 68 -11.67 6.09 -17.55
CA ALA A 68 -12.58 5.39 -18.46
C ALA A 68 -13.21 4.12 -17.84
N ALA A 69 -12.74 3.67 -16.68
CA ALA A 69 -13.28 2.48 -16.03
C ALA A 69 -14.72 2.70 -15.55
N HIS A 70 -15.54 1.65 -15.51
CA HIS A 70 -16.88 1.71 -14.92
C HIS A 70 -16.80 1.28 -13.45
N ILE A 71 -16.75 2.25 -12.53
CA ILE A 71 -16.60 2.00 -11.09
C ILE A 71 -17.79 2.62 -10.35
N GLU A 72 -18.45 1.84 -9.52
CA GLU A 72 -19.54 2.34 -8.67
C GLU A 72 -18.98 3.08 -7.44
N PRO A 73 -19.54 4.24 -7.06
CA PRO A 73 -19.07 4.98 -5.89
C PRO A 73 -19.47 4.26 -4.59
N LEU A 74 -18.52 4.17 -3.65
CA LEU A 74 -18.78 3.68 -2.31
C LEU A 74 -19.39 4.80 -1.44
N ARG A 75 -20.51 4.50 -0.79
CA ARG A 75 -21.10 5.35 0.26
C ARG A 75 -20.79 4.72 1.61
N LEU A 76 -19.96 5.39 2.41
CA LEU A 76 -19.48 4.86 3.68
C LEU A 76 -19.89 5.78 4.83
N ASP A 77 -20.65 5.24 5.77
CA ASP A 77 -20.72 5.71 7.15
C ASP A 77 -19.93 4.75 8.06
N GLU A 78 -19.86 5.03 9.37
CA GLU A 78 -19.07 4.20 10.28
C GLU A 78 -19.54 2.73 10.29
N LYS A 79 -20.86 2.49 10.34
CA LYS A 79 -21.40 1.12 10.39
C LYS A 79 -21.09 0.35 9.10
N THR A 80 -21.20 1.02 7.94
CA THR A 80 -20.94 0.41 6.64
C THR A 80 -19.46 0.13 6.46
N PHE A 81 -18.59 1.05 6.86
CA PHE A 81 -17.15 0.85 6.89
C PHE A 81 -16.76 -0.35 7.76
N ARG A 82 -17.22 -0.40 9.01
CA ARG A 82 -16.89 -1.50 9.93
C ARG A 82 -17.38 -2.85 9.42
N PHE A 83 -18.57 -2.90 8.84
CA PHE A 83 -19.12 -4.12 8.27
C PHE A 83 -18.28 -4.60 7.07
N LEU A 84 -18.06 -3.74 6.07
CA LEU A 84 -17.28 -4.09 4.88
C LEU A 84 -15.82 -4.45 5.22
N PHE A 85 -15.21 -3.76 6.18
CA PHE A 85 -13.87 -4.07 6.64
C PHE A 85 -13.80 -5.45 7.31
N ASN A 86 -14.81 -5.81 8.10
CA ASN A 86 -14.91 -7.11 8.75
C ASN A 86 -15.14 -8.26 7.76
N GLU A 87 -15.80 -8.02 6.63
CA GLU A 87 -15.99 -9.02 5.57
C GLU A 87 -14.68 -9.37 4.85
N ASP A 88 -13.66 -8.52 4.91
CA ASP A 88 -12.31 -8.85 4.45
C ASP A 88 -11.46 -9.37 5.63
N ALA A 89 -11.43 -10.70 5.77
CA ALA A 89 -10.65 -11.38 6.80
C ALA A 89 -9.16 -10.98 6.78
N MET A 90 -8.57 -10.82 5.58
CA MET A 90 -7.17 -10.45 5.45
C MET A 90 -6.93 -9.02 5.92
N ALA A 91 -7.77 -8.07 5.50
CA ALA A 91 -7.65 -6.67 5.93
C ALA A 91 -7.83 -6.54 7.45
N THR A 92 -8.81 -7.22 8.02
CA THR A 92 -9.08 -7.21 9.47
C THR A 92 -7.90 -7.75 10.27
N GLU A 93 -7.43 -8.94 9.92
CA GLU A 93 -6.34 -9.60 10.64
C GLU A 93 -5.01 -8.85 10.49
N LYS A 94 -4.65 -8.43 9.26
CA LYS A 94 -3.37 -7.78 8.99
C LYS A 94 -3.28 -6.39 9.59
N THR A 95 -4.38 -5.66 9.64
CA THR A 95 -4.42 -4.35 10.31
C THR A 95 -4.19 -4.51 11.81
N ALA A 96 -4.92 -5.45 12.45
CA ALA A 96 -4.75 -5.70 13.87
C ALA A 96 -3.36 -6.25 14.22
N GLU A 97 -2.82 -7.15 13.39
CA GLU A 97 -1.46 -7.68 13.52
C GLU A 97 -0.41 -6.56 13.39
N GLY A 98 -0.55 -5.68 12.41
CA GLY A 98 0.37 -4.56 12.18
C GLY A 98 0.43 -3.61 13.37
N ILE A 99 -0.73 -3.20 13.90
CA ILE A 99 -0.82 -2.34 15.09
C ILE A 99 -0.09 -2.98 16.27
N ARG A 100 -0.33 -4.27 16.54
CA ARG A 100 0.34 -4.97 17.64
C ARG A 100 1.85 -5.06 17.45
N LYS A 101 2.32 -5.32 16.23
CA LYS A 101 3.77 -5.39 15.94
C LYS A 101 4.46 -4.04 16.13
N PHE A 102 3.88 -2.95 15.63
CA PHE A 102 4.43 -1.62 15.87
C PHE A 102 4.43 -1.24 17.35
N ALA A 103 3.38 -1.59 18.10
CA ALA A 103 3.36 -1.37 19.56
C ALA A 103 4.48 -2.12 20.28
N VAL A 104 4.74 -3.38 19.90
CA VAL A 104 5.86 -4.16 20.43
C VAL A 104 7.20 -3.49 20.12
N ASP A 105 7.38 -2.97 18.90
CA ASP A 105 8.64 -2.32 18.52
C ASP A 105 8.84 -0.96 19.21
N ILE A 106 7.76 -0.22 19.51
CA ILE A 106 7.81 0.99 20.35
C ILE A 106 8.33 0.65 21.76
N VAL A 107 7.78 -0.37 22.41
CA VAL A 107 8.22 -0.77 23.75
C VAL A 107 9.69 -1.20 23.76
N LYS A 108 10.16 -1.91 22.71
CA LYS A 108 11.59 -2.23 22.57
C LYS A 108 12.44 -0.96 22.45
N LEU A 109 12.00 0.02 21.66
CA LEU A 109 12.70 1.29 21.53
C LEU A 109 12.77 2.04 22.87
N GLU A 110 11.68 2.07 23.64
CA GLU A 110 11.65 2.66 24.98
C GLU A 110 12.67 2.01 25.93
N GLN A 111 12.82 0.68 25.87
CA GLN A 111 13.83 -0.04 26.65
C GLN A 111 15.25 0.32 26.25
N VAL A 112 15.52 0.46 24.93
CA VAL A 112 16.81 0.93 24.42
C VAL A 112 17.10 2.34 24.89
N ILE A 113 16.14 3.27 24.77
CA ILE A 113 16.32 4.65 25.25
C ILE A 113 16.63 4.64 26.75
N THR A 114 15.87 3.88 27.54
CA THR A 114 16.06 3.78 28.99
C THR A 114 17.44 3.24 29.37
N SER A 115 18.00 2.28 28.60
CA SER A 115 19.35 1.76 28.88
C SER A 115 20.46 2.78 28.63
N HIS A 116 20.20 3.79 27.79
CA HIS A 116 21.12 4.89 27.46
C HIS A 116 20.91 6.16 28.29
N LEU A 117 19.89 6.23 29.15
CA LEU A 117 19.65 7.37 30.05
C LEU A 117 20.30 7.21 31.44
N LYS A 118 21.08 6.14 31.65
CA LYS A 118 21.92 5.94 32.84
C LYS A 118 23.27 6.60 32.66
#